data_AF-A0A2X2YR73-F1
#
_entry.id   AF-A0A2X2YR73-F1
#
_cell.length_a   1.000
_cell.length_b   1.000
_cell.length_c   1.000
_cell.angle_alpha   90.00
_cell.angle_beta   90.00
_cell.angle_gamma   90.00
#
_symmetry.space_group_name_H-M   'P 1'
#
loop_
_entity.id
_entity.type
_entity.pdbx_description
1 polymer ?
#
loop_
_entity_poly.entity_id
_entity_poly.type
_entity_poly.pdbx_seq_one_letter_code
_entity_poly.pdbx_strand_id
1 'polypeptide(L)'
;MLDNRANWKIDQVREAHNELLDAMMQSYRNLIRFARRNNLSVSASPQDIGVLTRKLYAAFEALPGKVTLVNPQISPDLSEPNLTFIHVPPGRANRSGWYLYNRAPNMDSIISHQPLEYNRYLNKLVAWAWFNGLLTSRTHLFIKGNGIVDLPKLQEMVADVSHHFPLRLPAPTPKALYSPCEIRHLAIIVNLEYDPTAAFRNQVVHFDFRKLDVFSFGEEQNCLVGSVDLLYRNSWNEVRTLHFNGEQAMIEALKTILGKMHQDAAPPDSVEVFCYSQHLRGLIRTRVQQLVSECIELRLSSTRQETGRFKALRVSGQTWGAVLRAPECFGAETGKRH
;
A
#
# COMPACT_ATOMS: atom_id res chain seq x y z
N MET A 1 -24.47 16.61 -21.59
CA MET A 1 -23.63 16.47 -20.36
C MET A 1 -22.23 15.94 -20.70
N LEU A 2 -22.11 14.94 -21.60
CA LEU A 2 -20.81 14.36 -22.02
C LEU A 2 -19.87 15.30 -22.79
N ASP A 3 -20.38 16.36 -23.43
CA ASP A 3 -19.58 17.28 -24.26
C ASP A 3 -18.54 18.10 -23.47
N ASN A 4 -18.67 18.19 -22.15
CA ASN A 4 -17.76 18.93 -21.28
C ASN A 4 -16.78 18.03 -20.49
N ARG A 5 -16.59 16.76 -20.90
CA ARG A 5 -15.74 15.81 -20.15
C ARG A 5 -14.31 16.30 -19.91
N ALA A 6 -13.80 17.13 -20.82
CA ALA A 6 -12.45 17.67 -20.74
C ALA A 6 -12.22 18.54 -19.51
N ASN A 7 -13.30 19.11 -18.95
CA ASN A 7 -13.27 19.99 -17.79
C ASN A 7 -13.76 19.30 -16.51
N TRP A 8 -14.09 18.00 -16.56
CA TRP A 8 -14.56 17.27 -15.40
C TRP A 8 -13.43 17.02 -14.41
N LYS A 9 -13.68 17.34 -13.14
CA LYS A 9 -12.80 17.08 -12.00
C LYS A 9 -13.34 15.90 -11.19
N ILE A 10 -12.69 15.63 -10.06
CA ILE A 10 -12.87 14.39 -9.30
C ILE A 10 -14.33 14.12 -8.91
N ASP A 11 -15.09 15.15 -8.56
CA ASP A 11 -16.47 15.02 -8.12
C ASP A 11 -17.38 14.56 -9.29
N GLN A 12 -17.29 15.21 -10.46
CA GLN A 12 -18.05 14.79 -11.64
C GLN A 12 -17.61 13.42 -12.15
N VAL A 13 -16.30 13.13 -12.10
CA VAL A 13 -15.79 11.81 -12.53
C VAL A 13 -16.27 10.70 -11.60
N ARG A 14 -16.42 10.95 -10.30
CA ARG A 14 -16.96 9.96 -9.36
C ARG A 14 -18.41 9.62 -9.62
N GLU A 15 -19.25 10.62 -9.90
CA GLU A 15 -20.64 10.39 -10.29
C GLU A 15 -20.72 9.54 -11.56
N ALA A 16 -20.00 9.94 -12.61
CA ALA A 16 -19.95 9.20 -13.87
C ALA A 16 -19.34 7.79 -13.72
N HIS A 17 -18.35 7.61 -12.85
CA HIS A 17 -17.75 6.31 -12.55
C HIS A 17 -18.77 5.34 -11.95
N ASN A 18 -19.60 5.82 -11.01
CA ASN A 18 -20.62 4.99 -10.38
C ASN A 18 -21.70 4.58 -11.39
N GLU A 19 -22.17 5.50 -12.24
CA GLU A 19 -23.12 5.19 -13.31
C GLU A 19 -22.57 4.14 -14.30
N LEU A 20 -21.30 4.30 -14.70
CA LEU A 20 -20.62 3.36 -15.58
C LEU A 20 -20.53 1.97 -14.94
N LEU A 21 -20.14 1.91 -13.66
CA LEU A 21 -20.01 0.68 -12.91
C LEU A 21 -21.35 -0.06 -12.83
N ASP A 22 -22.43 0.65 -12.50
CA ASP A 22 -23.77 0.07 -12.41
C ASP A 22 -24.24 -0.47 -13.77
N ALA A 23 -24.03 0.28 -14.85
CA ALA A 23 -24.35 -0.16 -16.20
C ALA A 23 -23.54 -1.41 -16.62
N MET A 24 -22.23 -1.43 -16.34
CA MET A 24 -21.36 -2.57 -16.64
C MET A 24 -21.76 -3.81 -15.85
N MET A 25 -22.05 -3.67 -14.56
CA MET A 25 -22.49 -4.78 -13.72
C MET A 25 -23.87 -5.30 -14.12
N GLN A 26 -24.79 -4.42 -14.54
CA GLN A 26 -26.09 -4.83 -15.06
C GLN A 26 -25.95 -5.58 -16.39
N SER A 27 -25.12 -5.07 -17.31
CA SER A 27 -24.82 -5.74 -18.59
C SER A 27 -24.22 -7.13 -18.37
N TYR A 28 -23.25 -7.25 -17.45
CA TYR A 28 -22.65 -8.53 -17.08
C TYR A 28 -23.67 -9.52 -16.51
N ARG A 29 -24.54 -9.08 -15.59
CA ARG A 29 -25.63 -9.92 -15.04
C ARG A 29 -26.60 -10.38 -16.13
N ASN A 30 -26.96 -9.49 -17.05
CA ASN A 30 -27.85 -9.81 -18.17
C ASN A 30 -27.22 -10.85 -19.10
N LEU A 31 -25.92 -10.70 -19.42
CA LEU A 31 -25.17 -11.64 -20.23
C LEU A 31 -25.12 -13.04 -19.60
N ILE A 32 -24.84 -13.15 -18.30
CA ILE A 32 -24.88 -14.44 -17.58
C ILE A 32 -26.28 -15.05 -17.61
N ARG A 33 -27.33 -14.25 -17.35
CA ARG A 33 -28.71 -14.74 -17.36
C ARG A 33 -29.13 -15.24 -18.74
N PHE A 34 -28.80 -14.49 -19.79
CA PHE A 34 -29.10 -14.86 -21.17
C PHE A 34 -28.41 -16.16 -21.56
N ALA A 35 -27.12 -16.29 -21.27
CA ALA A 35 -26.34 -17.51 -21.48
C ALA A 35 -26.99 -18.73 -20.81
N ARG A 36 -27.33 -18.62 -19.52
CA ARG A 36 -27.97 -19.70 -18.76
C ARG A 36 -29.35 -20.08 -19.30
N ARG A 37 -30.18 -19.10 -19.67
CA ARG A 37 -31.55 -19.34 -20.14
C ARG A 37 -31.61 -20.06 -21.49
N ASN A 38 -30.66 -19.78 -22.38
CA ASN A 38 -30.67 -20.32 -23.74
C ASN A 38 -29.88 -21.63 -23.88
N ASN A 39 -29.43 -22.24 -22.77
CA ASN A 39 -28.52 -23.40 -22.77
C ASN A 39 -27.34 -23.23 -23.74
N LEU A 40 -26.95 -21.98 -24.00
CA LEU A 40 -25.76 -21.70 -24.75
C LEU A 40 -24.63 -22.20 -23.85
N SER A 41 -23.97 -23.29 -24.24
CA SER A 41 -22.55 -23.42 -23.93
C SER A 41 -21.94 -22.17 -24.56
N VAL A 42 -21.88 -21.08 -23.78
CA VAL A 42 -21.44 -19.79 -24.30
C VAL A 42 -20.17 -20.09 -25.08
N SER A 43 -20.10 -19.74 -26.36
CA SER A 43 -18.87 -19.94 -27.12
C SER A 43 -17.69 -19.14 -26.53
N ALA A 44 -17.94 -18.35 -25.49
CA ALA A 44 -16.97 -17.93 -24.48
C ALA A 44 -16.73 -19.08 -23.51
N SER A 45 -15.54 -19.67 -23.56
CA SER A 45 -15.13 -20.71 -22.62
C SER A 45 -15.40 -20.26 -21.17
N PRO A 46 -15.62 -21.17 -20.20
CA PRO A 46 -15.69 -20.81 -18.77
C PRO A 46 -14.53 -19.91 -18.31
N GLN A 47 -13.40 -20.00 -19.01
CA GLN A 47 -12.21 -19.18 -18.81
C GLN A 47 -12.41 -17.72 -19.24
N ASP A 48 -13.10 -17.44 -20.34
CA ASP A 48 -13.38 -16.08 -20.83
C ASP A 48 -14.36 -15.33 -19.94
N ILE A 49 -15.40 -16.03 -19.46
CA ILE A 49 -16.30 -15.49 -18.43
C ILE A 49 -15.51 -15.20 -17.15
N GLY A 50 -14.59 -16.10 -16.76
CA GLY A 50 -13.69 -15.89 -15.64
C GLY A 50 -12.82 -14.64 -15.79
N VAL A 51 -12.25 -14.40 -16.98
CA VAL A 51 -11.45 -13.20 -17.28
C VAL A 51 -12.30 -11.94 -17.21
N LEU A 52 -13.49 -11.93 -17.79
CA LEU A 52 -14.39 -10.78 -17.74
C LEU A 52 -14.77 -10.46 -16.28
N THR A 53 -15.09 -11.50 -15.51
CA THR A 53 -15.39 -11.39 -14.07
C THR A 53 -14.23 -10.76 -13.31
N ARG A 54 -13.01 -11.29 -13.50
CA ARG A 54 -11.79 -10.78 -12.85
C ARG A 54 -11.49 -9.35 -13.27
N LYS A 55 -11.68 -8.97 -14.54
CA LYS A 55 -11.52 -7.59 -15.00
C LYS A 55 -12.48 -6.64 -14.27
N LEU A 56 -13.75 -7.03 -14.13
CA LEU A 56 -14.75 -6.23 -13.42
C LEU A 56 -14.38 -6.08 -11.93
N TYR A 57 -14.10 -7.18 -11.22
CA TYR A 57 -13.76 -7.08 -9.80
C TYR A 57 -12.41 -6.39 -9.56
N ALA A 58 -11.40 -6.65 -10.40
CA ALA A 58 -10.11 -5.96 -10.31
C ALA A 58 -10.25 -4.44 -10.51
N ALA A 59 -11.12 -3.99 -11.42
CA ALA A 59 -11.36 -2.57 -11.63
C ALA A 59 -12.24 -1.93 -10.54
N PHE A 60 -13.28 -2.63 -10.06
CA PHE A 60 -14.40 -2.00 -9.36
C PHE A 60 -14.64 -2.48 -7.93
N GLU A 61 -14.12 -3.65 -7.55
CA GLU A 61 -14.34 -4.19 -6.21
C GLU A 61 -13.63 -3.33 -5.16
N ALA A 62 -14.40 -2.82 -4.20
CA ALA A 62 -13.87 -2.12 -3.04
C ALA A 62 -13.43 -3.15 -1.98
N LEU A 63 -12.11 -3.30 -1.82
CA LEU A 63 -11.52 -4.18 -0.80
C LEU A 63 -10.76 -3.37 0.25
N PRO A 64 -10.69 -3.83 1.51
CA PRO A 64 -9.80 -3.23 2.50
C PRO A 64 -8.37 -3.12 1.96
N GLY A 65 -7.77 -1.95 2.14
CA GLY A 65 -6.44 -1.63 1.62
C GLY A 65 -6.32 -1.52 0.10
N LYS A 66 -7.34 -1.80 -0.71
CA LYS A 66 -7.29 -1.51 -2.15
C LYS A 66 -7.43 -0.01 -2.40
N VAL A 67 -6.66 0.50 -3.35
CA VAL A 67 -6.81 1.85 -3.89
C VAL A 67 -7.80 1.78 -5.05
N THR A 68 -8.98 2.37 -4.88
CA THR A 68 -10.00 2.42 -5.92
C THR A 68 -9.62 3.45 -6.99
N LEU A 69 -9.53 3.00 -8.24
CA LEU A 69 -9.26 3.86 -9.39
C LEU A 69 -10.58 4.38 -9.95
N VAL A 70 -10.85 5.67 -9.76
CA VAL A 70 -12.11 6.31 -10.13
C VAL A 70 -12.11 6.83 -11.57
N ASN A 71 -10.95 6.94 -12.22
CA ASN A 71 -10.83 7.48 -13.58
C ASN A 71 -10.32 6.45 -14.60
N PRO A 72 -11.19 5.54 -15.07
CA PRO A 72 -10.85 4.58 -16.13
C PRO A 72 -10.81 5.25 -17.52
N GLN A 73 -10.22 6.45 -17.65
CA GLN A 73 -10.21 7.31 -18.85
C GLN A 73 -11.52 8.10 -19.09
N ILE A 74 -12.23 8.49 -18.02
CA ILE A 74 -13.42 9.36 -18.11
C ILE A 74 -13.01 10.80 -18.41
N SER A 75 -12.11 11.36 -17.61
CA SER A 75 -11.55 12.71 -17.78
C SER A 75 -10.06 12.64 -18.16
N PRO A 76 -9.59 13.50 -19.08
CA PRO A 76 -8.18 13.55 -19.44
C PRO A 76 -7.29 14.11 -18.33
N ASP A 77 -7.81 14.98 -17.46
CA ASP A 77 -7.03 15.67 -16.42
C ASP A 77 -7.80 15.84 -15.10
N LEU A 78 -7.46 14.99 -14.14
CA LEU A 78 -7.95 15.07 -12.76
C LEU A 78 -7.05 15.85 -11.81
N SER A 79 -6.00 16.51 -12.31
CA SER A 79 -5.10 17.25 -11.44
C SER A 79 -5.86 18.30 -10.63
N GLU A 80 -5.60 18.33 -9.33
CA GLU A 80 -6.18 19.32 -8.43
C GLU A 80 -5.11 20.36 -8.08
N PRO A 81 -5.44 21.66 -8.10
CA PRO A 81 -4.46 22.71 -7.81
C PRO A 81 -4.03 22.70 -6.34
N ASN A 82 -4.90 22.27 -5.43
CA ASN A 82 -4.63 22.21 -4.00
C ASN A 82 -5.11 20.87 -3.45
N LEU A 83 -4.28 20.20 -2.66
CA LEU A 83 -4.69 19.04 -1.87
C LEU A 83 -4.32 19.27 -0.40
N THR A 84 -5.33 19.19 0.47
CA THR A 84 -5.17 19.35 1.92
C THR A 84 -5.43 18.03 2.63
N PHE A 85 -4.42 17.56 3.37
CA PHE A 85 -4.48 16.39 4.23
C PHE A 85 -4.73 16.85 5.67
N ILE A 86 -5.83 16.41 6.27
CA ILE A 86 -6.20 16.76 7.64
C ILE A 86 -6.26 15.50 8.48
N HIS A 87 -5.45 15.45 9.54
CA HIS A 87 -5.53 14.41 10.54
C HIS A 87 -6.51 14.81 11.66
N VAL A 88 -7.38 13.88 12.03
CA VAL A 88 -8.31 14.00 13.16
C VAL A 88 -7.86 13.00 14.24
N PRO A 89 -7.46 13.46 15.43
CA PRO A 89 -7.07 12.57 16.51
C PRO A 89 -8.29 11.85 17.13
N PRO A 90 -8.07 10.77 17.90
CA PRO A 90 -9.12 10.12 18.70
C PRO A 90 -9.83 11.09 19.63
N GLY A 91 -11.10 10.81 19.95
CA GLY A 91 -11.89 11.61 20.90
C GLY A 91 -12.48 12.91 20.34
N ARG A 92 -12.44 13.11 19.02
CA ARG A 92 -13.14 14.19 18.32
C ARG A 92 -14.49 13.71 17.76
N ALA A 93 -15.34 14.65 17.33
CA ALA A 93 -16.63 14.35 16.72
C ALA A 93 -16.49 13.56 15.39
N ASN A 94 -15.49 13.91 14.58
CA ASN A 94 -15.17 13.17 13.35
C ASN A 94 -14.35 11.92 13.68
N ARG A 95 -14.51 10.87 12.87
CA ARG A 95 -13.77 9.61 13.01
C ARG A 95 -12.26 9.87 12.98
N SER A 96 -11.51 9.26 13.89
CA SER A 96 -10.06 9.42 13.91
C SER A 96 -9.39 8.85 12.67
N GLY A 97 -8.47 9.61 12.09
CA GLY A 97 -7.72 9.26 10.90
C GLY A 97 -7.48 10.47 10.01
N TRP A 98 -7.15 10.20 8.76
CA TRP A 98 -6.82 11.19 7.75
C TRP A 98 -7.97 11.44 6.77
N TYR A 99 -8.07 12.69 6.34
CA TYR A 99 -9.06 13.19 5.40
C TYR A 99 -8.36 14.00 4.31
N LEU A 100 -8.72 13.74 3.05
CA LEU A 100 -8.20 14.44 1.88
C LEU A 100 -9.24 15.40 1.30
N TYR A 101 -8.86 16.64 1.02
CA TYR A 101 -9.69 17.65 0.36
C TYR A 101 -8.97 18.23 -0.87
N ASN A 102 -9.69 18.57 -1.93
CA ASN A 102 -9.15 19.28 -3.13
C ASN A 102 -9.16 20.81 -3.02
N ARG A 103 -8.94 21.34 -1.82
CA ARG A 103 -9.03 22.79 -1.54
C ARG A 103 -7.84 23.22 -0.70
N ALA A 104 -7.53 24.52 -0.74
CA ALA A 104 -6.58 25.13 0.17
C ALA A 104 -7.13 25.11 1.62
N PRO A 105 -6.29 25.20 2.66
CA PRO A 105 -6.69 25.08 4.05
C PRO A 105 -7.32 26.38 4.59
N ASN A 106 -8.43 26.84 3.99
CA ASN A 106 -9.24 27.93 4.51
C ASN A 106 -10.43 27.36 5.31
N MET A 107 -10.73 27.93 6.47
CA MET A 107 -11.77 27.45 7.40
C MET A 107 -13.14 27.34 6.72
N ASP A 108 -13.53 28.35 5.93
CA ASP A 108 -14.81 28.36 5.20
C ASP A 108 -14.89 27.28 4.11
N SER A 109 -13.73 26.91 3.54
CA SER A 109 -13.65 25.95 2.43
C SER A 109 -13.69 24.48 2.87
N ILE A 110 -13.37 24.19 4.13
CA ILE A 110 -13.30 22.82 4.65
C ILE A 110 -14.56 22.43 5.43
N ILE A 111 -15.09 23.32 6.28
CA ILE A 111 -16.20 22.99 7.20
C ILE A 111 -17.48 22.59 6.46
N SER A 112 -17.72 23.19 5.29
CA SER A 112 -18.95 23.01 4.50
C SER A 112 -18.86 21.91 3.45
N HIS A 113 -17.72 21.24 3.30
CA HIS A 113 -17.46 20.32 2.19
C HIS A 113 -17.16 18.91 2.67
N GLN A 114 -17.59 17.92 1.89
CA GLN A 114 -17.24 16.53 2.13
C GLN A 114 -15.78 16.29 1.74
N PRO A 115 -15.04 15.48 2.51
CA PRO A 115 -13.71 15.03 2.11
C PRO A 115 -13.81 14.21 0.82
N LEU A 116 -12.80 14.31 -0.04
CA LEU A 116 -12.64 13.41 -1.16
C LEU A 116 -12.51 11.98 -0.65
N GLU A 117 -11.56 11.71 0.23
CA GLU A 117 -11.30 10.37 0.70
C GLU A 117 -10.93 10.38 2.18
N TYR A 118 -11.32 9.33 2.88
CA TYR A 118 -10.97 9.12 4.28
C TYR A 118 -10.22 7.80 4.44
N ASN A 119 -9.14 7.82 5.23
CA ASN A 119 -8.51 6.59 5.68
C ASN A 119 -7.86 6.75 7.04
N ARG A 120 -7.67 5.64 7.77
CA ARG A 120 -6.94 5.69 9.04
C ARG A 120 -5.48 6.09 8.86
N TYR A 121 -4.89 5.79 7.70
CA TYR A 121 -3.46 5.95 7.45
C TYR A 121 -3.22 6.81 6.20
N LEU A 122 -2.19 7.66 6.26
CA LEU A 122 -1.81 8.63 5.25
C LEU A 122 -1.38 7.96 3.94
N ASN A 123 -0.68 6.83 4.04
CA ASN A 123 -0.20 6.04 2.90
C ASN A 123 -1.29 5.79 1.86
N LYS A 124 -2.47 5.35 2.32
CA LYS A 124 -3.58 5.08 1.41
C LYS A 124 -4.09 6.34 0.71
N LEU A 125 -4.13 7.49 1.39
CA LEU A 125 -4.60 8.73 0.77
C LEU A 125 -3.62 9.29 -0.25
N VAL A 126 -2.32 9.22 0.04
CA VAL A 126 -1.27 9.62 -0.92
C VAL A 126 -1.30 8.71 -2.14
N ALA A 127 -1.36 7.39 -1.93
CA ALA A 127 -1.49 6.42 -3.03
C ALA A 127 -2.76 6.69 -3.84
N TRP A 128 -3.91 6.88 -3.18
CA TRP A 128 -5.17 7.16 -3.86
C TRP A 128 -5.13 8.45 -4.69
N ALA A 129 -4.54 9.51 -4.15
CA ALA A 129 -4.39 10.77 -4.88
C ALA A 129 -3.43 10.66 -6.07
N TRP A 130 -2.34 9.90 -5.92
CA TRP A 130 -1.39 9.66 -7.00
C TRP A 130 -2.02 8.85 -8.12
N PHE A 131 -2.54 7.64 -7.82
CA PHE A 131 -3.04 6.74 -8.86
C PHE A 131 -4.31 7.21 -9.57
N ASN A 132 -5.06 8.15 -8.97
CA ASN A 132 -6.17 8.83 -9.64
C ASN A 132 -5.76 10.09 -10.43
N GLY A 133 -4.47 10.47 -10.41
CA GLY A 133 -3.95 11.60 -11.16
C GLY A 133 -4.28 12.98 -10.56
N LEU A 134 -4.64 13.03 -9.27
CA LEU A 134 -4.91 14.27 -8.55
C LEU A 134 -3.60 15.03 -8.27
N LEU A 135 -2.54 14.29 -7.97
CA LEU A 135 -1.20 14.79 -7.66
C LEU A 135 -0.39 15.04 -8.93
N THR A 136 0.06 16.28 -9.13
CA THR A 136 0.99 16.68 -10.18
C THR A 136 2.05 17.64 -9.64
N SER A 137 3.06 17.99 -10.46
CA SER A 137 4.04 19.02 -10.11
C SER A 137 3.44 20.41 -9.87
N ARG A 138 2.19 20.65 -10.31
CA ARG A 138 1.45 21.90 -10.11
C ARG A 138 0.55 21.88 -8.87
N THR A 139 0.45 20.74 -8.20
CA THR A 139 -0.45 20.56 -7.05
C THR A 139 0.21 21.08 -5.78
N HIS A 140 -0.42 22.05 -5.12
CA HIS A 140 0.03 22.57 -3.83
C HIS A 140 -0.48 21.67 -2.70
N LEU A 141 0.46 21.19 -1.87
CA LEU A 141 0.17 20.30 -0.75
C LEU A 141 0.04 21.08 0.55
N PHE A 142 -0.97 20.71 1.35
CA PHE A 142 -1.16 21.21 2.70
C PHE A 142 -1.40 20.05 3.65
N ILE A 143 -0.94 20.20 4.88
CA ILE A 143 -1.12 19.23 5.95
C ILE A 143 -1.52 19.94 7.24
N LYS A 144 -2.51 19.42 7.95
CA LYS A 144 -3.05 20.00 9.19
C LYS A 144 -3.47 18.90 10.18
N GLY A 145 -3.57 19.29 11.46
CA GLY A 145 -4.19 18.45 12.49
C GLY A 145 -3.31 17.33 13.04
N ASN A 146 -2.02 17.30 12.72
CA ASN A 146 -1.07 16.36 13.29
C ASN A 146 0.22 17.06 13.75
N GLY A 147 0.92 16.44 14.71
CA GLY A 147 2.32 16.72 15.05
C GLY A 147 3.25 15.55 14.74
N ILE A 148 2.82 14.68 13.82
CA ILE A 148 3.41 13.37 13.49
C ILE A 148 4.14 13.40 12.13
N VAL A 149 3.50 14.00 11.11
CA VAL A 149 3.98 14.13 9.73
C VAL A 149 3.86 15.60 9.34
N ASP A 150 5.00 16.21 9.01
CA ASP A 150 5.05 17.59 8.54
C ASP A 150 4.96 17.67 7.01
N LEU A 151 4.87 18.90 6.49
CA LEU A 151 4.74 19.14 5.06
C LEU A 151 5.95 18.62 4.26
N PRO A 152 7.21 18.83 4.69
CA PRO A 152 8.37 18.26 4.01
C PRO A 152 8.31 16.73 3.91
N LYS A 153 7.96 16.02 4.99
CA LYS A 153 7.81 14.56 4.97
C LYS A 153 6.71 14.09 4.02
N LEU A 154 5.58 14.81 3.96
CA LEU A 154 4.51 14.53 3.00
C LEU A 154 4.98 14.74 1.54
N GLN A 155 5.68 15.84 1.27
CA GLN A 155 6.22 16.14 -0.07
C GLN A 155 7.23 15.09 -0.51
N GLU A 156 8.10 14.66 0.40
CA GLU A 156 9.06 13.59 0.16
C GLU A 156 8.33 12.27 -0.16
N MET A 157 7.30 11.91 0.62
CA MET A 157 6.50 10.72 0.34
C MET A 157 5.83 10.76 -1.04
N VAL A 158 5.27 11.90 -1.44
CA VAL A 158 4.68 12.08 -2.76
C VAL A 158 5.73 11.90 -3.85
N ALA A 159 6.92 12.46 -3.68
CA ALA A 159 8.03 12.30 -4.62
C ALA A 159 8.43 10.81 -4.75
N ASP A 160 8.66 10.13 -3.63
CA ASP A 160 9.04 8.71 -3.57
C ASP A 160 8.00 7.82 -4.27
N VAL A 161 6.71 7.99 -3.95
CA VAL A 161 5.62 7.23 -4.58
C VAL A 161 5.54 7.53 -6.08
N SER A 162 5.67 8.79 -6.48
CA SER A 162 5.57 9.18 -7.90
C SER A 162 6.73 8.67 -8.75
N HIS A 163 7.93 8.56 -8.15
CA HIS A 163 9.13 8.08 -8.82
C HIS A 163 9.11 6.56 -8.98
N HIS A 164 8.71 5.84 -7.92
CA HIS A 164 8.72 4.37 -7.91
C HIS A 164 7.54 3.76 -8.67
N PHE A 165 6.37 4.40 -8.63
CA PHE A 165 5.16 3.85 -9.25
C PHE A 165 4.72 4.68 -10.47
N PRO A 166 4.86 4.15 -11.70
CA PRO A 166 4.33 4.83 -12.88
C PRO A 166 2.80 4.95 -12.78
N LEU A 167 2.28 6.14 -13.07
CA LEU A 167 0.84 6.42 -12.97
C LEU A 167 0.02 5.47 -13.87
N ARG A 168 0.47 5.30 -15.12
CA ARG A 168 -0.19 4.47 -16.13
C ARG A 168 0.70 3.28 -16.50
N LEU A 169 0.10 2.10 -16.57
CA LEU A 169 0.71 0.90 -17.13
C LEU A 169 -0.19 0.34 -18.25
N PRO A 170 0.37 -0.46 -19.17
CA PRO A 170 -0.42 -1.24 -20.11
C PRO A 170 -1.45 -2.10 -19.38
N ALA A 171 -2.60 -2.34 -20.01
CA ALA A 171 -3.61 -3.23 -19.45
C ALA A 171 -3.03 -4.64 -19.22
N PRO A 172 -3.43 -5.35 -18.14
CA PRO A 172 -2.96 -6.71 -17.89
C PRO A 172 -3.26 -7.64 -19.07
N THR A 173 -2.29 -8.48 -19.43
CA THR A 173 -2.49 -9.48 -20.48
C THR A 173 -3.52 -10.52 -20.04
N PRO A 174 -4.26 -11.16 -20.97
CA PRO A 174 -5.16 -12.27 -20.61
C PRO A 174 -4.43 -13.37 -19.82
N LYS A 175 -3.17 -13.66 -20.17
CA LYS A 175 -2.31 -14.62 -19.45
C LYS A 175 -2.13 -14.26 -17.98
N ALA A 176 -1.85 -12.99 -17.67
CA ALA A 176 -1.71 -12.52 -16.29
C ALA A 176 -3.02 -12.59 -15.50
N LEU A 177 -4.17 -12.40 -16.18
CA LEU A 177 -5.49 -12.54 -15.58
C LEU A 177 -5.90 -14.00 -15.34
N TYR A 178 -5.25 -14.97 -16.00
CA TYR A 178 -5.46 -16.39 -15.71
C TYR A 178 -4.69 -16.85 -14.47
N SER A 179 -3.49 -16.30 -14.23
CA SER A 179 -2.66 -16.64 -13.08
C SER A 179 -3.10 -15.93 -11.79
N PRO A 180 -2.69 -16.43 -10.61
CA PRO A 180 -2.80 -15.69 -9.35
C PRO A 180 -2.19 -14.29 -9.43
N CYS A 181 -2.66 -13.38 -8.58
CA CYS A 181 -2.06 -12.06 -8.42
C CYS A 181 -0.65 -12.17 -7.84
N GLU A 182 0.35 -11.69 -8.58
CA GLU A 182 1.74 -11.61 -8.13
C GLU A 182 2.12 -10.14 -7.88
N ILE A 183 2.92 -9.87 -6.84
CA ILE A 183 3.43 -8.52 -6.57
C ILE A 183 4.49 -8.16 -7.61
N ARG A 184 4.35 -7.01 -8.28
CA ARG A 184 5.25 -6.53 -9.33
C ARG A 184 6.10 -5.34 -8.88
N HIS A 185 5.47 -4.36 -8.25
CA HIS A 185 6.14 -3.23 -7.64
C HIS A 185 5.81 -3.20 -6.17
N LEU A 186 6.83 -3.11 -5.31
CA LEU A 186 6.68 -3.05 -3.87
C LEU A 186 7.45 -1.85 -3.31
N ALA A 187 6.77 -1.04 -2.50
CA ALA A 187 7.36 -0.04 -1.63
C ALA A 187 7.06 -0.40 -0.18
N ILE A 188 8.10 -0.35 0.64
CA ILE A 188 8.03 -0.54 2.09
C ILE A 188 8.40 0.80 2.72
N ILE A 189 7.41 1.43 3.32
CA ILE A 189 7.49 2.77 3.89
C ILE A 189 7.63 2.62 5.40
N VAL A 190 8.81 2.98 5.91
CA VAL A 190 9.21 2.77 7.31
C VAL A 190 9.15 4.08 8.06
N ASN A 191 8.54 4.06 9.25
CA ASN A 191 8.51 5.17 10.22
C ASN A 191 7.91 6.48 9.68
N LEU A 192 6.91 6.38 8.79
CA LEU A 192 6.18 7.54 8.30
C LEU A 192 5.34 8.18 9.41
N GLU A 193 4.46 7.39 10.03
CA GLU A 193 3.52 7.87 11.07
C GLU A 193 3.98 7.56 12.50
N TYR A 194 4.89 6.61 12.71
CA TYR A 194 5.47 6.40 14.03
C TYR A 194 6.97 6.14 13.93
N ASP A 195 7.75 7.11 14.41
CA ASP A 195 9.21 7.10 14.37
C ASP A 195 9.78 7.02 15.80
N PRO A 196 10.23 5.84 16.25
CA PRO A 196 10.86 5.68 17.56
C PRO A 196 12.12 6.53 17.72
N THR A 197 12.79 6.87 16.61
CA THR A 197 14.05 7.62 16.66
C THR A 197 13.85 9.09 17.07
N ALA A 198 12.63 9.61 16.98
CA ALA A 198 12.30 10.97 17.43
C ALA A 198 12.57 11.17 18.94
N ALA A 199 12.58 10.08 19.74
CA ALA A 199 12.93 10.12 21.16
C ALA A 199 14.42 10.44 21.42
N PHE A 200 15.29 10.26 20.42
CA PHE A 200 16.72 10.59 20.55
C PHE A 200 17.00 12.10 20.50
N ARG A 201 15.98 12.90 20.22
CA ARG A 201 16.09 14.35 20.25
C ARG A 201 16.55 14.80 21.64
N ASN A 202 17.73 15.42 21.68
CA ASN A 202 18.41 15.91 22.90
C ASN A 202 19.06 14.83 23.79
N GLN A 203 19.25 13.60 23.31
CA GLN A 203 20.02 12.58 24.01
C GLN A 203 21.39 12.36 23.35
N VAL A 204 22.45 12.29 24.15
CA VAL A 204 23.75 11.80 23.69
C VAL A 204 23.67 10.28 23.66
N VAL A 205 23.27 9.72 22.52
CA VAL A 205 23.24 8.27 22.31
C VAL A 205 24.66 7.82 21.99
N HIS A 206 25.30 7.10 22.93
CA HIS A 206 26.59 6.46 22.67
C HIS A 206 26.39 5.24 21.76
N PHE A 207 26.80 5.37 20.50
CA PHE A 207 26.69 4.29 19.51
C PHE A 207 27.89 3.34 19.61
N ASP A 208 27.65 2.09 20.01
CA ASP A 208 28.59 1.01 19.70
C ASP A 208 28.32 0.53 18.27
N PHE A 209 29.15 0.98 17.33
CA PHE A 209 29.03 0.62 15.91
C PHE A 209 29.04 -0.89 15.64
N ARG A 210 29.56 -1.70 16.58
CA ARG A 210 29.59 -3.17 16.46
C ARG A 210 28.29 -3.85 16.90
N LYS A 211 27.35 -3.13 17.53
CA LYS A 211 26.06 -3.63 18.04
C LYS A 211 24.84 -2.90 17.46
N LEU A 212 24.97 -2.35 16.25
CA LEU A 212 23.90 -1.62 15.55
C LEU A 212 22.89 -2.58 14.90
N ASP A 213 22.10 -3.27 15.72
CA ASP A 213 20.88 -3.95 15.27
C ASP A 213 19.69 -2.99 15.38
N VAL A 214 19.11 -2.61 14.24
CA VAL A 214 17.97 -1.66 14.20
C VAL A 214 16.67 -2.28 14.71
N PHE A 215 16.59 -3.61 14.77
CA PHE A 215 15.42 -4.33 15.27
C PHE A 215 15.50 -4.60 16.77
N SER A 216 16.71 -4.58 17.35
CA SER A 216 16.98 -4.75 18.79
C SER A 216 18.09 -3.80 19.26
N PHE A 217 17.78 -2.51 19.30
CA PHE A 217 18.76 -1.44 19.45
C PHE A 217 19.08 -1.11 20.91
N GLY A 218 20.37 -0.95 21.23
CA GLY A 218 20.84 -0.52 22.55
C GLY A 218 20.65 -1.57 23.66
N GLU A 219 20.89 -1.16 24.91
CA GLU A 219 20.75 -2.04 26.08
C GLU A 219 19.30 -2.43 26.34
N GLU A 220 18.37 -1.50 26.11
CA GLU A 220 16.92 -1.74 26.21
C GLU A 220 16.39 -2.63 25.09
N GLN A 221 17.21 -2.93 24.07
CA GLN A 221 16.86 -3.75 22.91
C GLN A 221 15.65 -3.22 22.13
N ASN A 222 15.37 -1.92 22.14
CA ASN A 222 14.19 -1.34 21.48
C ASN A 222 14.23 -1.49 19.95
N CYS A 223 13.09 -1.76 19.32
CA CYS A 223 12.98 -1.75 17.86
C CYS A 223 12.92 -0.30 17.33
N LEU A 224 13.81 0.05 16.40
CA LEU A 224 13.80 1.38 15.75
C LEU A 224 12.77 1.48 14.61
N VAL A 225 12.07 0.40 14.29
CA VAL A 225 10.98 0.37 13.31
C VAL A 225 9.65 0.42 14.07
N GLY A 226 9.01 1.59 14.10
CA GLY A 226 7.74 1.82 14.79
C GLY A 226 6.51 1.62 13.92
N SER A 227 6.56 2.04 12.67
CA SER A 227 5.47 1.83 11.70
C SER A 227 6.01 1.28 10.38
N VAL A 228 5.26 0.37 9.76
CA VAL A 228 5.53 -0.13 8.42
C VAL A 228 4.27 -0.02 7.57
N ASP A 229 4.37 0.72 6.49
CA ASP A 229 3.38 0.85 5.45
C ASP A 229 3.83 0.06 4.22
N LEU A 230 2.95 -0.77 3.68
CA LEU A 230 3.18 -1.42 2.40
C LEU A 230 2.35 -0.71 1.34
N LEU A 231 2.97 -0.41 0.21
CA LEU A 231 2.28 -0.01 -1.02
C LEU A 231 2.79 -0.91 -2.14
N TYR A 232 1.88 -1.60 -2.83
CA TYR A 232 2.29 -2.46 -3.93
C TYR A 232 1.28 -2.47 -5.08
N ARG A 233 1.80 -2.74 -6.28
CA ARG A 233 1.01 -3.01 -7.48
C ARG A 233 1.23 -4.46 -7.91
N ASN A 234 0.15 -5.17 -8.23
CA ASN A 234 0.19 -6.57 -8.66
C ASN A 234 0.10 -6.74 -10.19
N SER A 235 0.20 -7.99 -10.65
CA SER A 235 0.08 -8.40 -12.07
C SER A 235 -1.28 -8.09 -12.72
N TRP A 236 -2.31 -7.78 -11.93
CA TRP A 236 -3.61 -7.34 -12.41
C TRP A 236 -3.73 -5.81 -12.44
N ASN A 237 -2.63 -5.08 -12.22
CA ASN A 237 -2.55 -3.64 -12.01
C ASN A 237 -3.35 -3.13 -10.79
N GLU A 238 -3.78 -4.00 -9.88
CA GLU A 238 -4.41 -3.55 -8.64
C GLU A 238 -3.34 -2.94 -7.72
N VAL A 239 -3.69 -1.83 -7.11
CA VAL A 239 -2.87 -1.16 -6.12
C VAL A 239 -3.43 -1.46 -4.73
N ARG A 240 -2.54 -1.85 -3.83
CA ARG A 240 -2.85 -2.24 -2.45
C ARG A 240 -1.96 -1.52 -1.46
N THR A 241 -2.55 -1.14 -0.35
CA THR A 241 -1.91 -0.46 0.78
C THR A 241 -2.23 -1.21 2.06
N LEU A 242 -1.24 -1.44 2.91
CA LEU A 242 -1.39 -2.01 4.24
C LEU A 242 -0.57 -1.16 5.22
N HIS A 243 -0.93 -1.23 6.49
CA HIS A 243 -0.26 -0.49 7.55
C HIS A 243 -0.16 -1.34 8.80
N PHE A 244 1.01 -1.33 9.42
CA PHE A 244 1.36 -2.07 10.62
C PHE A 244 2.06 -1.12 11.60
N ASN A 245 1.75 -1.24 12.88
CA ASN A 245 2.31 -0.41 13.95
C ASN A 245 2.79 -1.25 15.11
N GLY A 246 3.74 -0.70 15.85
CA GLY A 246 4.31 -1.30 17.05
C GLY A 246 5.49 -2.20 16.74
N GLU A 247 5.99 -2.87 17.78
CA GLU A 247 7.25 -3.61 17.74
C GLU A 247 7.26 -4.76 16.71
N GLN A 248 6.10 -5.37 16.46
CA GLN A 248 5.96 -6.47 15.50
C GLN A 248 5.67 -6.01 14.06
N ALA A 249 5.60 -4.70 13.79
CA ALA A 249 5.19 -4.14 12.50
C ALA A 249 5.99 -4.73 11.32
N MET A 250 7.32 -4.86 11.49
CA MET A 250 8.17 -5.44 10.45
C MET A 250 7.87 -6.92 10.19
N ILE A 251 7.63 -7.70 11.25
CA ILE A 251 7.34 -9.14 11.15
C ILE A 251 5.99 -9.35 10.47
N GLU A 252 4.96 -8.61 10.89
CA GLU A 252 3.63 -8.68 10.29
C GLU A 252 3.64 -8.25 8.82
N ALA A 253 4.40 -7.20 8.49
CA ALA A 253 4.60 -6.76 7.11
C ALA A 253 5.28 -7.84 6.26
N LEU A 254 6.38 -8.44 6.74
CA LEU A 254 7.07 -9.54 6.08
C LEU A 254 6.16 -10.75 5.88
N LYS A 255 5.47 -11.19 6.94
CA LYS A 255 4.50 -12.29 6.86
C LYS A 255 3.44 -12.02 5.79
N THR A 256 2.95 -10.78 5.72
CA THR A 256 1.93 -10.40 4.74
C THR A 256 2.43 -10.43 3.30
N ILE A 257 3.63 -9.92 3.01
CA ILE A 257 4.16 -9.96 1.64
C ILE A 257 4.60 -11.36 1.23
N LEU A 258 5.27 -12.10 2.12
CA LEU A 258 5.79 -13.44 1.84
C LEU A 258 4.66 -14.46 1.69
N GLY A 259 3.57 -14.28 2.43
CA GLY A 259 2.33 -15.06 2.28
C GLY A 259 1.62 -14.82 0.94
N LYS A 260 1.92 -13.71 0.25
CA LYS A 260 1.38 -13.40 -1.10
C LYS A 260 2.28 -13.88 -2.23
N MET A 261 3.51 -14.29 -1.94
CA MET A 261 4.44 -14.86 -2.92
C MET A 261 4.34 -16.38 -2.88
N HIS A 262 4.06 -17.03 -4.00
CA HIS A 262 4.15 -18.50 -4.11
C HIS A 262 5.59 -18.92 -4.48
N GLN A 263 5.95 -20.19 -4.26
CA GLN A 263 7.34 -20.67 -4.46
C GLN A 263 7.80 -20.56 -5.91
N ASP A 264 6.86 -20.59 -6.87
CA ASP A 264 7.15 -20.45 -8.30
C ASP A 264 6.78 -19.07 -8.86
N ALA A 265 6.57 -18.08 -7.98
CA ALA A 265 6.21 -16.72 -8.41
C ALA A 265 7.42 -16.04 -9.03
N ALA A 266 7.18 -15.19 -10.02
CA ALA A 266 8.21 -14.24 -10.42
C ALA A 266 8.57 -13.34 -9.22
N PRO A 267 9.85 -13.03 -9.01
CA PRO A 267 10.22 -11.99 -8.07
C PRO A 267 9.58 -10.66 -8.48
N PRO A 268 9.29 -9.75 -7.53
CA PRO A 268 8.86 -8.40 -7.90
C PRO A 268 9.88 -7.74 -8.82
N ASP A 269 9.40 -7.04 -9.84
CA ASP A 269 10.23 -6.29 -10.79
C ASP A 269 11.00 -5.16 -10.07
N SER A 270 10.45 -4.64 -8.96
CA SER A 270 11.09 -3.63 -8.12
C SER A 270 10.64 -3.72 -6.66
N VAL A 271 11.60 -3.59 -5.74
CA VAL A 271 11.38 -3.55 -4.29
C VAL A 271 12.20 -2.41 -3.70
N GLU A 272 11.52 -1.40 -3.17
CA GLU A 272 12.16 -0.22 -2.60
C GLU A 272 11.74 -0.01 -1.14
N VAL A 273 12.72 0.36 -0.29
CA VAL A 273 12.48 0.75 1.10
C VAL A 273 12.69 2.25 1.26
N PHE A 274 11.62 2.94 1.64
CA PHE A 274 11.65 4.34 2.05
C PHE A 274 11.62 4.42 3.58
N CYS A 275 12.46 5.26 4.17
CA CYS A 275 12.51 5.43 5.63
C CYS A 275 12.33 6.91 5.94
N TYR A 276 11.42 7.25 6.85
CA TYR A 276 11.10 8.65 7.23
C TYR A 276 11.48 8.98 8.67
N SER A 277 12.43 8.22 9.24
CA SER A 277 12.99 8.48 10.56
C SER A 277 13.80 9.77 10.62
N GLN A 278 13.70 10.48 11.73
CA GLN A 278 14.47 11.68 12.03
C GLN A 278 15.96 11.38 12.19
N HIS A 279 16.29 10.25 12.83
CA HIS A 279 17.66 9.81 13.07
C HIS A 279 17.91 8.40 12.52
N LEU A 280 19.17 8.08 12.22
CA LEU A 280 19.60 6.75 11.72
C LEU A 280 18.90 6.27 10.44
N ARG A 281 18.27 7.18 9.70
CA ARG A 281 17.48 6.90 8.48
C ARG A 281 18.20 5.97 7.49
N GLY A 282 19.46 6.27 7.16
CA GLY A 282 20.25 5.47 6.21
C GLY A 282 20.53 4.05 6.70
N LEU A 283 20.81 3.90 8.00
CA LEU A 283 21.05 2.60 8.62
C LEU A 283 19.76 1.76 8.64
N ILE A 284 18.64 2.33 9.09
CA ILE A 284 17.34 1.66 9.14
C ILE A 284 16.93 1.21 7.74
N ARG A 285 16.99 2.11 6.76
CA ARG A 285 16.69 1.78 5.35
C ARG A 285 17.53 0.61 4.86
N THR A 286 18.84 0.67 5.04
CA THR A 286 19.77 -0.37 4.54
C THR A 286 19.48 -1.73 5.19
N ARG A 287 19.26 -1.76 6.51
CA ARG A 287 18.98 -3.02 7.23
C ARG A 287 17.63 -3.61 6.87
N VAL A 288 16.59 -2.78 6.73
CA VAL A 288 15.27 -3.24 6.29
C VAL A 288 15.33 -3.74 4.85
N GLN A 289 16.02 -3.04 3.95
CA GLN A 289 16.21 -3.48 2.56
C GLN A 289 16.90 -4.85 2.50
N GLN A 290 18.00 -5.01 3.25
CA GLN A 290 18.74 -6.27 3.32
C GLN A 290 17.85 -7.41 3.83
N LEU A 291 17.11 -7.20 4.93
CA LEU A 291 16.19 -8.19 5.48
C LEU A 291 15.12 -8.61 4.46
N VAL A 292 14.50 -7.64 3.79
CA VAL A 292 13.44 -7.89 2.81
C VAL A 292 13.97 -8.67 1.61
N SER A 293 15.12 -8.26 1.06
CA SER A 293 15.77 -8.95 -0.06
C SER A 293 16.09 -10.40 0.29
N GLU A 294 16.71 -10.64 1.45
CA GLU A 294 17.03 -12.00 1.93
C GLU A 294 15.76 -12.85 2.12
N CYS A 295 14.70 -12.30 2.71
CA CYS A 295 13.44 -13.02 2.90
C CYS A 295 12.74 -13.37 1.58
N ILE A 296 12.74 -12.46 0.60
CA ILE A 296 12.15 -12.71 -0.73
C ILE A 296 12.96 -13.78 -1.46
N GLU A 297 14.29 -13.69 -1.45
CA GLU A 297 15.17 -14.68 -2.08
C GLU A 297 14.96 -16.08 -1.49
N LEU A 298 14.93 -16.19 -0.15
CA LEU A 298 14.65 -17.45 0.53
C LEU A 298 13.25 -18.00 0.24
N ARG A 299 12.26 -17.13 0.05
CA ARG A 299 10.87 -17.51 -0.27
C ARG A 299 10.74 -18.07 -1.69
N LEU A 300 11.45 -17.49 -2.64
CA LEU A 300 11.35 -17.79 -4.08
C LEU A 300 12.39 -18.82 -4.55
N SER A 301 13.45 -19.10 -3.79
CA SER A 301 14.43 -20.12 -4.16
C SER A 301 13.74 -21.48 -4.35
N SER A 302 14.11 -22.24 -5.39
CA SER A 302 13.47 -23.51 -5.74
C SER A 302 14.18 -24.73 -5.13
N THR A 303 15.29 -24.52 -4.42
CA THR A 303 16.14 -25.60 -3.88
C THR A 303 15.38 -26.38 -2.81
N ARG A 304 14.82 -27.54 -3.20
CA ARG A 304 14.02 -28.45 -2.36
C ARG A 304 14.83 -29.22 -1.31
N GLN A 305 16.16 -29.07 -1.28
CA GLN A 305 17.06 -29.92 -0.48
C GLN A 305 17.45 -29.36 0.90
N GLU A 306 17.13 -28.10 1.21
CA GLU A 306 17.38 -27.59 2.57
C GLU A 306 16.16 -27.82 3.47
N THR A 307 16.26 -28.83 4.33
CA THR A 307 15.34 -29.10 5.42
C THR A 307 15.34 -27.92 6.39
N GLY A 308 14.38 -27.00 6.22
CA GLY A 308 14.10 -25.92 7.17
C GLY A 308 14.55 -24.54 6.68
N ARG A 309 13.78 -23.92 5.77
CA ARG A 309 13.95 -22.50 5.43
C ARG A 309 13.46 -21.63 6.57
N PHE A 310 14.35 -21.44 7.53
CA PHE A 310 14.10 -20.70 8.76
C PHE A 310 14.98 -19.46 8.77
N LYS A 311 14.37 -18.28 8.91
CA LYS A 311 15.09 -17.05 9.21
C LYS A 311 14.75 -16.61 10.62
N ALA A 312 15.73 -16.63 11.51
CA ALA A 312 15.60 -16.00 12.82
C ALA A 312 15.74 -14.49 12.67
N LEU A 313 14.77 -13.73 13.17
CA LEU A 313 14.82 -12.28 13.28
C LEU A 313 14.66 -11.90 14.75
N ARG A 314 15.61 -11.15 15.30
CA ARG A 314 15.52 -10.66 16.67
C ARG A 314 14.90 -9.26 16.68
N VAL A 315 13.73 -9.10 17.29
CA VAL A 315 13.01 -7.83 17.37
C VAL A 315 12.64 -7.55 18.82
N SER A 316 12.93 -6.35 19.31
CA SER A 316 12.71 -5.98 20.70
C SER A 316 13.34 -6.96 21.70
N GLY A 317 14.52 -7.51 21.37
CA GLY A 317 15.20 -8.52 22.18
C GLY A 317 14.63 -9.94 22.11
N GLN A 318 13.46 -10.14 21.49
CA GLN A 318 12.81 -11.45 21.27
C GLN A 318 13.19 -12.06 19.92
N THR A 319 13.43 -13.36 19.87
CA THR A 319 13.76 -14.07 18.62
C THR A 319 12.50 -14.62 17.97
N TRP A 320 12.27 -14.25 16.71
CA TRP A 320 11.14 -14.68 15.89
C TRP A 320 11.62 -15.58 14.77
N GLY A 321 10.95 -16.73 14.61
CA GLY A 321 11.23 -17.68 13.56
C GLY A 321 10.32 -17.50 12.35
N ALA A 322 10.89 -17.10 11.21
CA ALA A 322 10.20 -17.13 9.92
C ALA A 322 10.33 -18.52 9.29
N VAL A 323 9.27 -19.34 9.41
CA VAL A 323 9.15 -20.54 8.59
C VAL A 323 8.68 -20.11 7.20
N LEU A 324 9.56 -20.17 6.20
CA LEU A 324 9.27 -19.75 4.83
C LEU A 324 8.69 -20.90 3.98
N ARG A 325 7.89 -21.78 4.59
CA ARG A 325 7.12 -22.82 3.88
C ARG A 325 5.79 -22.25 3.37
N ALA A 326 5.29 -22.79 2.26
CA ALA A 326 3.88 -22.64 1.93
C ALA A 326 3.01 -23.42 2.94
N PRO A 327 1.78 -22.98 3.26
CA PRO A 327 1.39 -21.72 3.89
C PRO A 327 1.26 -21.91 5.42
N GLU A 328 2.36 -21.90 6.17
CA GLU A 328 2.31 -21.80 7.64
C GLU A 328 3.40 -20.84 8.09
N CYS A 329 3.03 -19.74 8.75
CA CYS A 329 3.92 -18.60 8.95
C CYS A 329 3.87 -18.07 10.39
N PHE A 330 5.05 -18.07 11.01
CA PHE A 330 5.49 -17.43 12.27
C PHE A 330 4.81 -17.88 13.57
N GLY A 331 5.61 -18.48 14.46
CA GLY A 331 5.29 -18.71 15.87
C GLY A 331 6.45 -18.24 16.76
N ALA A 332 6.16 -17.79 17.97
CA ALA A 332 7.16 -17.46 18.97
C ALA A 332 7.70 -18.75 19.61
N GLU A 333 9.00 -19.03 19.49
CA GLU A 333 9.64 -20.09 20.27
C GLU A 333 10.07 -19.52 21.63
N THR A 334 9.25 -19.74 22.66
CA THR A 334 9.68 -19.52 24.05
C THR A 334 10.53 -20.72 24.50
N GLY A 335 11.81 -20.70 24.14
CA GLY A 335 12.79 -21.69 24.63
C GLY A 335 13.19 -21.41 26.08
N LYS A 336 12.53 -22.04 27.06
CA LYS A 336 13.15 -22.28 28.37
C LYS A 336 14.18 -23.40 28.19
N ARG A 337 15.48 -23.06 28.25
CA ARG A 337 16.53 -24.05 28.48
C ARG A 337 16.55 -24.40 29.96
N HIS A 338 16.42 -25.69 30.28
CA HIS A 338 16.89 -26.26 31.54
C HIS A 338 18.37 -26.58 31.44
#